data_AF-B9NVA4-F1
#
_entry.id   AF-B9NVA4-F1
#
_cell.length_a   1.000
_cell.length_b   1.000
_cell.length_c   1.000
_cell.angle_alpha   90.00
_cell.angle_beta   90.00
_cell.angle_gamma   90.00
#
_symmetry.space_group_name_H-M   'P 1'
#
loop_
_entity.id
_entity.type
_entity.pdbx_description
1 polymer ?
#
loop_
_entity_poly.entity_id
_entity_poly.type
_entity_poly.pdbx_seq_one_letter_code
_entity_poly.pdbx_strand_id
1 'polypeptide(L)'
;MRGVRQIVGRAPGEDAQTGTNTLLDDPRFLNGLQEAGRRGFSFDLQLIPELIEKTARILAQAPDTRIALCHAGSPHDRSPAGLKDWAQELHALSVLPNVSCKLSGLGMFDHNWTPDGIRPIVEVCLEHFGPERVMFGSNFPVDKLYGDYASLLQAYRDLVPAEAHSAVFSETAARFYDLKVPRD
;
A
#
# COMPACT_ATOMS: atom_id res chain seq x y z
N MET A 1 -14.56 3.54 11.29
CA MET A 1 -13.14 3.24 10.97
C MET A 1 -12.28 3.64 12.16
N ARG A 2 -11.41 2.73 12.63
CA ARG A 2 -10.44 2.99 13.71
C ARG A 2 -9.06 2.59 13.19
N GLY A 3 -8.25 3.56 12.79
CA GLY A 3 -6.92 3.30 12.25
C GLY A 3 -5.94 4.43 12.55
N VAL A 4 -4.65 4.09 12.54
CA VAL A 4 -3.54 5.03 12.64
C VAL A 4 -2.81 5.01 11.31
N ARG A 5 -2.33 6.16 10.83
CA ARG A 5 -1.52 6.25 9.62
C ARG A 5 -0.17 6.86 9.96
N GLN A 6 0.90 6.31 9.40
CA GLN A 6 2.22 6.90 9.51
C GLN A 6 3.05 6.70 8.24
N ILE A 7 3.81 7.74 7.90
CA ILE A 7 4.83 7.70 6.85
C ILE A 7 6.16 7.39 7.53
N VAL A 8 6.76 6.25 7.19
CA VAL A 8 8.06 5.81 7.74
C VAL A 8 9.18 5.85 6.70
N GLY A 9 8.84 6.08 5.43
CA GLY A 9 9.78 6.21 4.33
C GLY A 9 9.48 7.42 3.48
N ARG A 10 10.47 8.30 3.33
CA ARG A 10 10.44 9.46 2.45
C ARG A 10 11.68 9.48 1.57
N ALA A 11 11.59 10.16 0.43
CA ALA A 11 12.75 10.34 -0.46
C ALA A 11 13.91 11.02 0.30
N PRO A 12 15.18 10.72 -0.01
CA PRO A 12 16.33 11.15 0.80
C PRO A 12 16.38 12.64 1.14
N GLY A 13 15.99 13.51 0.19
CA GLY A 13 15.96 14.96 0.43
C GLY A 13 14.91 15.42 1.43
N GLU A 14 13.78 14.74 1.49
CA GLU A 14 12.72 15.01 2.47
C GLU A 14 13.02 14.33 3.81
N ASP A 15 13.53 13.09 3.77
CA ASP A 15 13.91 12.36 4.98
C ASP A 15 15.05 13.04 5.75
N ALA A 16 15.98 13.70 5.05
CA ALA A 16 17.01 14.53 5.69
C ALA A 16 16.44 15.64 6.59
N GLN A 17 15.18 16.04 6.38
CA GLN A 17 14.50 17.05 7.19
C GLN A 17 13.59 16.43 8.25
N THR A 18 12.99 15.26 7.98
CA THR A 18 11.99 14.64 8.86
C THR A 18 12.53 13.51 9.74
N GLY A 19 13.64 12.87 9.36
CA GLY A 19 14.24 11.73 10.04
C GLY A 19 13.32 10.51 10.14
N THR A 20 12.33 10.40 9.26
CA THR A 20 11.26 9.39 9.32
C THR A 20 11.80 7.97 9.16
N ASN A 21 12.88 7.77 8.40
CA ASN A 21 13.48 6.46 8.21
C ASN A 21 14.06 5.88 9.52
N THR A 22 14.46 6.75 10.45
CA THR A 22 14.99 6.36 11.76
C THR A 22 13.92 5.88 12.74
N LEU A 23 12.64 6.12 12.44
CA LEU A 23 11.53 5.56 13.24
C LEU A 23 11.60 4.04 13.33
N LEU A 24 12.08 3.39 12.25
CA LEU A 24 12.24 1.94 12.19
C LEU A 24 13.36 1.42 13.09
N ASP A 25 14.26 2.29 13.57
CA ASP A 25 15.31 1.95 14.54
C ASP A 25 14.86 2.14 16.00
N ASP A 26 13.75 2.87 16.22
CA ASP A 26 13.23 3.13 17.54
C ASP A 26 12.34 1.96 18.01
N PRO A 27 12.68 1.26 19.11
CA PRO A 27 11.86 0.16 19.63
C PRO A 27 10.44 0.61 20.00
N ARG A 28 10.21 1.90 20.25
CA ARG A 28 8.87 2.45 20.52
C ARG A 28 7.94 2.33 19.31
N PHE A 29 8.48 2.28 18.09
CA PHE A 29 7.66 2.08 16.90
C PHE A 29 7.00 0.70 16.90
N LEU A 30 7.78 -0.36 17.16
CA LEU A 30 7.25 -1.72 17.29
C LEU A 30 6.24 -1.81 18.45
N ASN A 31 6.57 -1.23 19.61
CA ASN A 31 5.67 -1.22 20.76
C ASN A 31 4.33 -0.52 20.42
N GLY A 32 4.39 0.59 19.68
CA GLY A 32 3.21 1.31 19.22
C GLY A 32 2.36 0.50 18.24
N LEU A 33 2.99 -0.22 17.31
CA LEU A 33 2.29 -1.14 16.40
C LEU A 33 1.56 -2.24 17.16
N GLN A 34 2.26 -2.93 18.06
CA GLN A 34 1.67 -4.00 18.88
C GLN A 34 0.51 -3.48 19.73
N GLU A 35 0.64 -2.29 20.33
CA GLU A 35 -0.44 -1.68 21.10
C GLU A 35 -1.64 -1.27 20.24
N ALA A 36 -1.41 -0.81 19.00
CA ALA A 36 -2.47 -0.54 18.04
C ALA A 36 -3.25 -1.82 17.71
N GLY A 37 -2.54 -2.92 17.40
CA GLY A 37 -3.14 -4.24 17.16
C GLY A 37 -3.96 -4.74 18.35
N ARG A 38 -3.39 -4.67 19.57
CA ARG A 38 -4.08 -5.06 20.81
C ARG A 38 -5.39 -4.31 21.07
N ARG A 39 -5.48 -3.06 20.59
CA ARG A 39 -6.67 -2.21 20.69
C ARG A 39 -7.61 -2.33 19.48
N GLY A 40 -7.28 -3.17 18.51
CA GLY A 40 -8.06 -3.38 17.29
C GLY A 40 -7.93 -2.29 16.23
N PHE A 41 -6.95 -1.39 16.34
CA PHE A 41 -6.68 -0.40 15.31
C PHE A 41 -5.97 -1.04 14.11
N SER A 42 -6.33 -0.63 12.90
CA SER A 42 -5.51 -0.87 11.71
C SER A 42 -4.35 0.14 11.65
N PHE A 43 -3.30 -0.21 10.90
CA PHE A 43 -2.18 0.69 10.64
C PHE A 43 -1.96 0.87 9.14
N ASP A 44 -2.12 2.10 8.67
CA ASP A 44 -1.86 2.50 7.30
C ASP A 44 -0.39 2.94 7.18
N LEU A 45 0.38 2.12 6.47
CA LEU A 45 1.82 2.23 6.34
C LEU A 45 2.18 2.85 4.99
N GLN A 46 2.90 3.98 4.99
CA GLN A 46 3.53 4.52 3.79
C GLN A 46 5.06 4.47 3.93
N LEU A 47 5.72 3.90 2.93
CA LEU A 47 7.17 3.76 2.84
C LEU A 47 7.63 3.83 1.38
N ILE A 48 8.94 3.77 1.18
CA ILE A 48 9.62 3.61 -0.11
C ILE A 48 10.25 2.20 -0.20
N PRO A 49 10.52 1.67 -1.42
CA PRO A 49 11.02 0.32 -1.65
C PRO A 49 12.22 -0.04 -0.76
N GLU A 50 13.18 0.88 -0.62
CA GLU A 50 14.43 0.70 0.12
C GLU A 50 14.25 0.37 1.60
N LEU A 51 13.05 0.60 2.16
CA LEU A 51 12.72 0.30 3.56
C LEU A 51 11.85 -0.94 3.73
N ILE A 52 11.41 -1.59 2.64
CA ILE A 52 10.47 -2.70 2.66
C ILE A 52 11.00 -3.84 3.52
N GLU A 53 12.22 -4.32 3.27
CA GLU A 53 12.76 -5.47 4.01
C GLU A 53 12.90 -5.20 5.51
N LYS A 54 13.42 -4.00 5.86
CA LYS A 54 13.56 -3.58 7.26
C LYS A 54 12.20 -3.51 7.94
N THR A 55 11.22 -2.94 7.26
CA THR A 55 9.86 -2.81 7.78
C THR A 55 9.20 -4.18 7.94
N ALA A 56 9.36 -5.09 6.98
CA ALA A 56 8.83 -6.45 7.04
C ALA A 56 9.33 -7.21 8.29
N ARG A 57 10.62 -7.10 8.63
CA ARG A 57 11.19 -7.69 9.85
C ARG A 57 10.56 -7.15 11.14
N ILE A 58 10.13 -5.89 11.15
CA ILE A 58 9.43 -5.28 12.29
C ILE A 58 7.97 -5.75 12.33
N LEU A 59 7.27 -5.72 11.19
CA LEU A 59 5.87 -6.14 11.09
C LEU A 59 5.67 -7.62 11.43
N ALA A 60 6.64 -8.48 11.13
CA ALA A 60 6.63 -9.89 11.53
C ALA A 60 6.55 -10.09 13.05
N GLN A 61 6.95 -9.08 13.85
CA GLN A 61 6.88 -9.09 15.32
C GLN A 61 5.56 -8.51 15.86
N ALA A 62 4.66 -8.05 14.97
CA ALA A 62 3.34 -7.51 15.32
C ALA A 62 2.21 -8.18 14.52
N PRO A 63 2.09 -9.52 14.53
CA PRO A 63 1.17 -10.26 13.65
C PRO A 63 -0.31 -9.93 13.90
N ASP A 64 -0.67 -9.47 15.09
CA ASP A 64 -2.05 -9.09 15.43
C ASP A 64 -2.46 -7.70 14.90
N THR A 65 -1.52 -6.95 14.33
CA THR A 65 -1.79 -5.62 13.78
C THR A 65 -2.11 -5.73 12.29
N ARG A 66 -3.32 -5.34 11.89
CA ARG A 66 -3.69 -5.26 10.47
C ARG A 66 -2.97 -4.09 9.80
N ILE A 67 -2.19 -4.37 8.76
CA ILE A 67 -1.37 -3.38 8.05
C ILE A 67 -1.92 -3.14 6.65
N ALA A 68 -2.15 -1.89 6.29
CA ALA A 68 -2.45 -1.48 4.92
C ALA A 68 -1.24 -0.76 4.32
N LEU A 69 -0.51 -1.43 3.44
CA LEU A 69 0.57 -0.84 2.66
C LEU A 69 -0.02 0.15 1.65
N CYS A 70 0.28 1.43 1.84
CA CYS A 70 -0.14 2.50 0.95
C CYS A 70 0.65 2.47 -0.36
N HIS A 71 -0.01 2.87 -1.44
CA HIS A 71 0.58 3.14 -2.76
C HIS A 71 1.48 2.03 -3.31
N ALA A 72 1.12 0.77 -3.06
CA ALA A 72 1.92 -0.38 -3.46
C ALA A 72 3.38 -0.35 -2.94
N GLY A 73 3.67 0.33 -1.82
CA GLY A 73 5.03 0.52 -1.34
C GLY A 73 5.81 1.61 -2.08
N SER A 74 5.09 2.53 -2.75
CA SER A 74 5.62 3.71 -3.43
C SER A 74 6.77 3.41 -4.40
N PRO A 75 6.59 2.51 -5.40
CA PRO A 75 7.63 2.23 -6.40
C PRO A 75 7.97 3.51 -7.18
N HIS A 76 8.97 4.26 -6.72
CA HIS A 76 9.29 5.58 -7.26
C HIS A 76 10.19 5.49 -8.49
N ASP A 77 11.06 4.49 -8.57
CA ASP A 77 11.80 4.16 -9.79
C ASP A 77 10.89 3.38 -10.75
N ARG A 78 10.42 4.06 -11.79
CA ARG A 78 9.55 3.52 -12.84
C ARG A 78 10.29 2.83 -13.99
N SER A 79 11.62 2.71 -13.91
CA SER A 79 12.39 1.95 -14.90
C SER A 79 12.10 0.45 -14.80
N PRO A 80 12.35 -0.34 -15.87
CA PRO A 80 12.20 -1.79 -15.80
C PRO A 80 13.04 -2.45 -14.70
N ALA A 81 14.23 -1.91 -14.41
CA ALA A 81 15.07 -2.37 -13.31
C ALA A 81 14.46 -2.02 -11.95
N GLY A 82 14.06 -0.76 -11.76
CA GLY A 82 13.43 -0.30 -10.52
C GLY A 82 12.15 -1.05 -10.16
N LEU A 83 11.27 -1.29 -11.14
CA LEU A 83 10.06 -2.09 -10.92
C LEU A 83 10.37 -3.55 -10.61
N LYS A 84 11.43 -4.12 -11.20
CA LYS A 84 11.87 -5.49 -10.88
C LYS A 84 12.38 -5.57 -9.45
N ASP A 85 13.22 -4.63 -9.03
CA ASP A 85 13.80 -4.60 -7.68
C ASP A 85 12.70 -4.37 -6.64
N TRP A 86 11.81 -3.40 -6.86
CA TRP A 86 10.61 -3.19 -6.03
C TRP A 86 9.76 -4.46 -5.91
N ALA A 87 9.49 -5.17 -7.02
CA ALA A 87 8.67 -6.37 -6.99
C ALA A 87 9.32 -7.50 -6.16
N GLN A 88 10.66 -7.59 -6.16
CA GLN A 88 11.40 -8.54 -5.34
C GLN A 88 11.31 -8.15 -3.86
N GLU A 89 11.52 -6.89 -3.52
CA GLU A 89 11.44 -6.40 -2.14
C GLU A 89 10.02 -6.54 -1.58
N LEU A 90 8.99 -6.18 -2.38
CA LEU A 90 7.58 -6.23 -2.00
C LEU A 90 7.15 -7.62 -1.50
N HIS A 91 7.77 -8.68 -2.03
CA HIS A 91 7.51 -10.05 -1.59
C HIS A 91 7.71 -10.21 -0.07
N ALA A 92 8.68 -9.52 0.53
CA ALA A 92 8.92 -9.59 1.98
C ALA A 92 7.73 -9.10 2.82
N LEU A 93 6.92 -8.17 2.29
CA LEU A 93 5.68 -7.74 2.93
C LEU A 93 4.51 -8.65 2.58
N SER A 94 4.48 -9.19 1.36
CA SER A 94 3.33 -9.98 0.89
C SER A 94 3.22 -11.35 1.56
N VAL A 95 4.34 -11.92 2.02
CA VAL A 95 4.36 -13.17 2.80
C VAL A 95 3.79 -13.01 4.21
N LEU A 96 3.64 -11.77 4.70
CA LEU A 96 3.03 -11.50 6.01
C LEU A 96 1.50 -11.49 5.89
N PRO A 97 0.77 -12.41 6.57
CA PRO A 97 -0.66 -12.58 6.38
C PRO A 97 -1.49 -11.38 6.86
N ASN A 98 -0.94 -10.59 7.79
CA ASN A 98 -1.57 -9.38 8.34
C ASN A 98 -1.35 -8.12 7.49
N VAL A 99 -0.66 -8.23 6.35
CA VAL A 99 -0.42 -7.11 5.43
C VAL A 99 -1.33 -7.22 4.21
N SER A 100 -2.03 -6.12 3.92
CA SER A 100 -2.80 -5.89 2.70
C SER A 100 -2.20 -4.72 1.92
N CYS A 101 -2.38 -4.69 0.60
CA CYS A 101 -1.83 -3.70 -0.31
C CYS A 101 -2.91 -2.78 -0.89
N LYS A 102 -2.66 -1.48 -0.94
CA LYS A 102 -3.50 -0.49 -1.60
C LYS A 102 -2.99 -0.14 -2.99
N LEU A 103 -3.80 -0.44 -4.00
CA LEU A 103 -3.64 0.12 -5.35
C LEU A 103 -4.17 1.56 -5.34
N SER A 104 -3.25 2.51 -5.15
CA SER A 104 -3.57 3.92 -4.96
C SER A 104 -2.37 4.81 -5.27
N GLY A 105 -2.58 6.07 -5.69
CA GLY A 105 -1.51 7.06 -5.71
C GLY A 105 -0.35 6.76 -6.67
N LEU A 106 -0.54 5.88 -7.65
CA LEU A 106 0.53 5.48 -8.56
C LEU A 106 0.93 6.62 -9.52
N GLY A 107 -0.01 7.51 -9.86
CA GLY A 107 0.22 8.70 -10.69
C GLY A 107 1.10 9.77 -10.01
N MET A 108 1.30 9.71 -8.69
CA MET A 108 2.22 10.64 -7.99
C MET A 108 3.69 10.44 -8.39
N PHE A 109 4.05 9.26 -8.89
CA PHE A 109 5.42 8.91 -9.27
C PHE A 109 5.65 8.98 -10.78
N ASP A 110 4.58 9.05 -11.57
CA ASP A 110 4.62 9.30 -13.00
C ASP A 110 3.44 10.20 -13.39
N HIS A 111 3.74 11.47 -13.63
CA HIS A 111 2.71 12.48 -13.93
C HIS A 111 2.05 12.26 -15.30
N ASN A 112 2.66 11.45 -16.18
CA ASN A 112 2.12 11.08 -17.49
C ASN A 112 1.65 9.61 -17.50
N TRP A 113 1.27 9.09 -16.33
CA TRP A 113 0.86 7.70 -16.18
C TRP A 113 -0.22 7.32 -17.21
N THR A 114 -0.15 6.08 -17.64
CA THR A 114 -1.16 5.44 -18.49
C THR A 114 -1.57 4.11 -17.85
N PRO A 115 -2.71 3.52 -18.23
CA PRO A 115 -3.06 2.18 -17.79
C PRO A 115 -1.92 1.17 -18.00
N ASP A 116 -1.23 1.20 -19.14
CA ASP A 116 -0.10 0.31 -19.41
C ASP A 116 1.13 0.64 -18.56
N GLY A 117 1.36 1.91 -18.22
CA GLY A 117 2.45 2.32 -17.33
C GLY A 117 2.27 1.81 -15.89
N ILE A 118 1.02 1.69 -15.41
CA ILE A 118 0.74 1.18 -14.06
C ILE A 118 0.41 -0.32 -14.02
N ARG A 119 0.16 -0.95 -15.17
CA ARG A 119 -0.16 -2.38 -15.31
C ARG A 119 0.83 -3.29 -14.57
N PRO A 120 2.16 -3.16 -14.71
CA PRO A 120 3.10 -4.06 -14.03
C PRO A 120 2.97 -4.02 -12.50
N ILE A 121 2.65 -2.86 -11.94
CA ILE A 121 2.50 -2.67 -10.50
C ILE A 121 1.21 -3.35 -10.00
N VAL A 122 0.12 -3.19 -10.76
CA VAL A 122 -1.18 -3.82 -10.45
C VAL A 122 -1.05 -5.34 -10.50
N GLU A 123 -0.43 -5.87 -11.56
CA GLU A 123 -0.23 -7.32 -11.75
C GLU A 123 0.64 -7.91 -10.62
N VAL A 124 1.77 -7.29 -10.29
CA VAL A 124 2.64 -7.74 -9.19
C VAL A 124 1.91 -7.71 -7.84
N CYS A 125 1.13 -6.67 -7.56
CA CYS A 125 0.36 -6.61 -6.31
C CYS A 125 -0.67 -7.75 -6.22
N LEU A 126 -1.39 -8.02 -7.31
CA LEU A 126 -2.36 -9.12 -7.36
C LEU A 126 -1.67 -10.48 -7.24
N GLU A 127 -0.53 -10.68 -7.90
CA GLU A 127 0.27 -11.91 -7.82
C GLU A 127 0.77 -12.17 -6.39
N HIS A 128 1.38 -11.16 -5.76
CA HIS A 128 2.03 -11.32 -4.46
C HIS A 128 1.06 -11.40 -3.28
N PHE A 129 -0.01 -10.60 -3.29
CA PHE A 129 -0.94 -10.51 -2.16
C PHE A 129 -2.20 -11.37 -2.35
N GLY A 130 -2.60 -11.61 -3.59
CA GLY A 130 -3.92 -12.13 -3.94
C GLY A 130 -5.02 -11.06 -3.81
N PRO A 131 -6.13 -11.18 -4.57
CA PRO A 131 -7.19 -10.16 -4.60
C PRO A 131 -7.85 -9.92 -3.23
N GLU A 132 -7.86 -10.92 -2.36
CA GLU A 132 -8.44 -10.83 -1.01
C GLU A 132 -7.63 -9.95 -0.03
N ARG A 133 -6.41 -9.55 -0.42
CA ARG A 133 -5.53 -8.63 0.32
C ARG A 133 -5.10 -7.42 -0.50
N VAL A 134 -5.68 -7.23 -1.69
CA VAL A 134 -5.49 -6.02 -2.50
C VAL A 134 -6.76 -5.19 -2.43
N MET A 135 -6.64 -3.87 -2.24
CA MET A 135 -7.78 -2.95 -2.24
C MET A 135 -7.49 -1.71 -3.06
N PHE A 136 -8.48 -1.23 -3.81
CA PHE A 136 -8.41 0.04 -4.51
C PHE A 136 -8.52 1.22 -3.53
N GLY A 137 -7.77 2.29 -3.82
CA GLY A 137 -7.96 3.59 -3.20
C GLY A 137 -7.62 4.69 -4.18
N SER A 138 -8.45 5.73 -4.29
CA SER A 138 -8.23 6.75 -5.32
C SER A 138 -7.08 7.71 -5.01
N ASN A 139 -6.67 7.84 -3.75
CA ASN A 139 -5.74 8.88 -3.29
C ASN A 139 -6.21 10.33 -3.59
N PHE A 140 -7.49 10.53 -3.87
CA PHE A 140 -8.05 11.87 -4.04
C PHE A 140 -8.05 12.64 -2.70
N PRO A 141 -7.77 13.96 -2.73
CA PRO A 141 -7.65 14.81 -3.91
C PRO A 141 -6.22 14.92 -4.50
N VAL A 142 -5.21 14.21 -3.99
CA VAL A 142 -3.82 14.35 -4.47
C VAL A 142 -3.71 13.91 -5.93
N ASP A 143 -4.29 12.76 -6.28
CA ASP A 143 -4.27 12.24 -7.66
C ASP A 143 -5.03 13.13 -8.66
N LYS A 144 -5.83 14.10 -8.20
CA LYS A 144 -6.46 15.11 -9.06
C LYS A 144 -5.43 15.92 -9.86
N LEU A 145 -4.19 16.02 -9.36
CA LEU A 145 -3.09 16.69 -10.06
C LEU A 145 -2.68 15.96 -11.35
N TYR A 146 -3.03 14.69 -11.50
CA TYR A 146 -2.55 13.80 -12.57
C TYR A 146 -3.68 13.11 -13.35
N GLY A 147 -4.95 13.40 -13.03
CA GLY A 147 -6.10 12.84 -13.73
C GLY A 147 -7.42 13.09 -13.00
N ASP A 148 -8.54 12.82 -13.66
CA ASP A 148 -9.85 12.82 -13.01
C ASP A 148 -10.19 11.46 -12.38
N TYR A 149 -11.15 11.45 -11.46
CA TYR A 149 -11.50 10.27 -10.68
C TYR A 149 -12.06 9.14 -11.56
N ALA A 150 -12.86 9.47 -12.57
CA ALA A 150 -13.52 8.47 -13.41
C ALA A 150 -12.49 7.76 -14.29
N SER A 151 -11.57 8.52 -14.91
CA SER A 151 -10.46 7.95 -15.70
C SER A 151 -9.54 7.09 -14.84
N LEU A 152 -9.22 7.51 -13.62
CA LEU A 152 -8.41 6.73 -12.69
C LEU A 152 -9.11 5.41 -12.32
N LEU A 153 -10.38 5.48 -11.91
CA LEU A 153 -11.14 4.29 -11.54
C LEU A 153 -11.27 3.32 -12.72
N GLN A 154 -11.57 3.83 -13.92
CA GLN A 154 -11.69 3.02 -15.12
C GLN A 154 -10.37 2.30 -15.43
N ALA A 155 -9.23 3.02 -15.35
CA ALA A 155 -7.92 2.41 -15.56
C ALA A 155 -7.67 1.23 -14.60
N TYR A 156 -7.96 1.37 -13.30
CA TYR A 156 -7.83 0.23 -12.39
C TYR A 156 -8.82 -0.90 -12.69
N ARG A 157 -10.07 -0.60 -13.06
CA ARG A 157 -11.07 -1.61 -13.41
C ARG A 157 -10.67 -2.42 -14.65
N ASP A 158 -10.02 -1.79 -15.62
CA ASP A 158 -9.55 -2.44 -16.84
C ASP A 158 -8.33 -3.33 -16.58
N LEU A 159 -7.53 -3.02 -15.55
CA LEU A 159 -6.32 -3.76 -15.20
C LEU A 159 -6.57 -4.91 -14.22
N VAL A 160 -7.57 -4.78 -13.34
CA VAL A 160 -7.94 -5.84 -12.39
C VAL A 160 -8.85 -6.85 -13.09
N PRO A 161 -8.57 -8.17 -13.00
CA PRO A 161 -9.45 -9.20 -13.56
C PRO A 161 -10.88 -9.08 -13.04
N ALA A 162 -11.88 -9.30 -13.91
CA ALA A 162 -13.29 -9.08 -13.59
C ALA A 162 -13.77 -9.89 -12.37
N GLU A 163 -13.28 -11.12 -12.23
CA GLU A 163 -13.53 -12.01 -11.10
C GLU A 163 -13.00 -11.47 -9.76
N ALA A 164 -11.99 -10.60 -9.80
CA ALA A 164 -11.40 -9.96 -8.62
C ALA A 164 -12.05 -8.61 -8.28
N HIS A 165 -12.99 -8.11 -9.10
CA HIS A 165 -13.55 -6.76 -8.90
C HIS A 165 -14.25 -6.62 -7.55
N SER A 166 -15.03 -7.62 -7.11
CA SER A 166 -15.73 -7.53 -5.82
C SER A 166 -14.74 -7.43 -4.66
N ALA A 167 -13.70 -8.27 -4.67
CA ALA A 167 -12.64 -8.26 -3.67
C ALA A 167 -11.90 -6.92 -3.65
N VAL A 168 -11.35 -6.50 -4.79
CA VAL A 168 -10.45 -5.35 -4.87
C VAL A 168 -11.16 -4.01 -4.66
N PHE A 169 -12.38 -3.85 -5.19
CA PHE A 169 -13.09 -2.56 -5.14
C PHE A 169 -14.05 -2.42 -3.96
N SER A 170 -14.26 -3.48 -3.16
CA SER A 170 -15.21 -3.45 -2.04
C SER A 170 -14.82 -4.35 -0.86
N GLU A 171 -14.84 -5.67 -1.05
CA GLU A 171 -14.88 -6.63 0.07
C GLU A 171 -13.58 -6.65 0.88
N THR A 172 -12.43 -6.54 0.23
CA THR A 172 -11.12 -6.53 0.91
C THR A 172 -11.02 -5.33 1.85
N ALA A 173 -11.39 -4.13 1.38
CA ALA A 173 -11.41 -2.93 2.22
C ALA A 173 -12.43 -3.05 3.35
N ALA A 174 -13.61 -3.61 3.06
CA ALA A 174 -14.65 -3.78 4.05
C ALA A 174 -14.25 -4.71 5.20
N ARG A 175 -13.69 -5.88 4.88
CA ARG A 175 -13.16 -6.81 5.89
C ARG A 175 -11.97 -6.21 6.63
N PHE A 176 -11.05 -5.57 5.90
CA PHE A 176 -9.84 -5.00 6.51
C PHE A 176 -10.17 -3.88 7.49
N TYR A 177 -11.12 -2.99 7.18
CA TYR A 177 -11.47 -1.84 8.02
C TYR A 177 -12.70 -2.02 8.91
N ASP A 178 -13.29 -3.23 8.92
CA ASP A 178 -14.51 -3.56 9.64
C ASP A 178 -15.67 -2.60 9.27
N LEU A 179 -15.92 -2.47 7.96
CA LEU A 179 -16.96 -1.62 7.40
C LEU A 179 -18.22 -2.45 7.12
N LYS A 180 -19.38 -1.85 7.42
CA LYS A 180 -20.66 -2.38 6.93
C LYS A 180 -20.80 -2.02 5.46
N VAL A 181 -20.70 -3.01 4.58
CA VAL A 181 -21.08 -2.84 3.17
C VAL A 181 -22.61 -2.99 3.10
N PRO A 182 -23.36 -1.97 2.62
CA PRO A 182 -24.77 -2.16 2.29
C PRO A 182 -24.87 -3.31 1.29
N ARG A 183 -25.78 -4.27 1.53
CA ARG A 183 -26.16 -5.22 0.48
C ARG A 183 -27.18 -4.52 -0.39
N ASP A 184 -26.98 -4.55 -1.70
CA ASP A 184 -27.97 -4.12 -2.70
C ASP A 184 -29.26 -4.94 -2.59
#